data_AF-A0A7J0FUZ8-F1
#
_entry.id   AF-A0A7J0FUZ8-F1
#
_cell.length_a   1.000
_cell.length_b   1.000
_cell.length_c   1.000
_cell.angle_alpha   90.00
_cell.angle_beta   90.00
_cell.angle_gamma   90.00
#
_symmetry.space_group_name_H-M   'P 1'
#
loop_
_entity.id
_entity.type
_entity.pdbx_description
1 polymer ?
#
loop_
_entity_poly.entity_id
_entity_poly.type
_entity_poly.pdbx_seq_one_letter_code
_entity_poly.pdbx_strand_id
1 'polypeptide(L)'
;MEETNGISLGSDSDKTFPAVDIDKELNPGRNTNFEVDPVSSHLVATKEIQEQSKAARTQKEREKKDALQALKSAIIVSAITVVVAGAIFAITKKLKEK
;
A
#
# COMPACT_ATOMS: atom_id res chain seq x y z
N MET A 1 36.63 9.00 -68.73
CA MET A 1 35.87 8.13 -67.82
C MET A 1 36.44 8.35 -66.45
N GLU A 2 35.79 9.20 -65.66
CA GLU A 2 36.13 9.41 -64.25
C GLU A 2 34.79 9.50 -63.52
N GLU A 3 34.45 8.44 -62.80
CA GLU A 3 33.22 8.33 -62.04
C GLU A 3 33.44 8.97 -60.67
N THR A 4 32.84 10.16 -60.46
CA THR A 4 32.81 10.78 -59.13
C THR A 4 31.67 10.16 -58.33
N ASN A 5 32.06 9.26 -57.42
CA ASN A 5 31.21 8.62 -56.42
C ASN A 5 30.34 9.64 -55.67
N GLY A 6 29.03 9.54 -55.85
CA GLY A 6 28.03 10.28 -55.08
C GLY A 6 27.90 9.71 -53.66
N ILE A 7 28.48 10.39 -52.68
CA ILE A 7 28.14 10.18 -51.27
C ILE A 7 26.99 11.14 -50.96
N SER A 8 25.76 10.65 -51.10
CA SER A 8 24.57 11.34 -50.59
C SER A 8 24.62 11.31 -49.07
N LEU A 9 25.12 12.38 -48.46
CA LEU A 9 25.04 12.62 -47.03
C LEU A 9 23.56 12.92 -46.73
N GLY A 10 22.88 11.95 -46.12
CA GLY A 10 21.53 12.14 -45.60
C GLY A 10 21.48 13.42 -44.77
N SER A 11 20.51 14.26 -45.09
CA SER A 11 20.22 15.52 -44.42
C SER A 11 20.02 15.32 -42.90
N ASP A 12 21.08 15.50 -42.13
CA ASP A 12 21.07 15.73 -40.68
C ASP A 12 20.53 17.13 -40.32
N SER A 13 19.56 17.63 -41.09
CA SER A 13 19.06 19.01 -41.02
C SER A 13 17.98 19.22 -39.95
N ASP A 14 17.66 18.22 -39.12
CA ASP A 14 16.46 18.27 -38.26
C ASP A 14 16.72 17.90 -36.79
N LYS A 15 17.95 18.08 -36.30
CA LYS A 15 18.24 18.11 -34.85
C LYS A 15 18.47 19.54 -34.37
N THR A 16 17.45 20.39 -34.52
CA THR A 16 17.45 21.68 -33.81
C THR A 16 16.92 21.44 -32.41
N PHE A 17 17.71 21.80 -31.39
CA PHE A 17 17.23 21.82 -30.00
C PHE A 17 16.01 22.75 -29.93
N PRO A 18 14.94 22.36 -29.22
CA PRO A 18 13.78 23.21 -29.07
C PRO A 18 14.22 24.57 -28.51
N ALA A 19 13.72 25.64 -29.12
CA ALA A 19 14.03 26.98 -28.66
C ALA A 19 13.62 27.11 -27.19
N VAL A 20 14.60 27.39 -26.33
CA VAL A 20 14.39 27.56 -24.90
C VAL A 20 13.69 28.89 -24.66
N ASP A 21 12.53 28.83 -24.01
CA ASP A 21 11.74 30.02 -23.67
C ASP A 21 12.31 30.62 -22.36
N ILE A 22 13.27 31.52 -22.52
CA ILE A 22 14.03 32.14 -21.42
C ILE A 22 13.09 32.80 -20.40
N ASP A 23 11.98 33.39 -20.85
CA ASP A 23 11.02 34.07 -19.97
C ASP A 23 10.26 33.08 -19.07
N LYS A 24 9.98 31.87 -19.58
CA LYS A 24 9.36 30.79 -18.81
C LYS A 24 10.33 30.11 -17.84
N GLU A 25 11.62 30.07 -18.17
CA GLU A 25 12.65 29.52 -17.28
C GLU A 25 13.05 30.47 -16.16
N LEU A 26 13.13 31.78 -16.44
CA LEU A 26 13.47 32.79 -15.43
C LEU A 26 12.38 32.95 -14.36
N ASN A 27 11.15 32.53 -14.67
CA ASN A 27 9.96 32.69 -13.83
C ASN A 27 9.27 31.34 -13.61
N PRO A 28 9.83 30.44 -12.77
CA PRO A 28 9.25 29.13 -12.52
C PRO A 28 7.81 29.18 -11.97
N GLY A 29 7.40 30.29 -11.34
CA GLY A 29 6.03 30.51 -10.88
C GLY A 29 5.00 30.81 -11.99
N ARG A 30 5.43 31.14 -13.22
CA ARG A 30 4.54 31.41 -14.38
C ARG A 30 4.44 30.21 -15.33
N ASN A 31 5.27 29.19 -15.14
CA ASN A 31 5.26 27.97 -15.94
C ASN A 31 4.60 26.83 -15.13
N THR A 32 3.28 26.79 -15.13
CA THR A 32 2.49 25.77 -14.40
C THR A 32 2.07 24.59 -15.29
N ASN A 33 2.34 24.66 -16.60
CA ASN A 33 1.92 23.65 -17.56
C ASN A 33 3.11 22.76 -17.91
N PHE A 34 3.45 21.86 -16.99
CA PHE A 34 4.33 20.75 -17.29
C PHE A 34 3.48 19.61 -17.85
N GLU A 35 3.74 19.21 -19.09
CA GLU A 35 3.16 18.01 -19.68
C GLU A 35 3.82 16.81 -18.98
N VAL A 36 3.25 16.40 -17.85
CA VAL A 36 3.67 15.19 -17.16
C VAL A 36 3.20 13.99 -17.97
N ASP A 37 4.15 13.11 -18.32
CA ASP A 37 3.86 11.85 -18.99
C ASP A 37 2.72 11.11 -18.26
N PRO A 38 1.61 10.77 -18.95
CA PRO A 38 0.46 10.08 -18.36
C PRO A 38 0.82 8.81 -17.58
N VAL A 39 1.93 8.16 -17.95
CA VAL A 39 2.44 6.97 -17.27
C VAL A 39 2.86 7.30 -15.82
N SER A 40 3.48 8.46 -15.58
CA SER A 40 3.90 8.86 -14.23
C SER A 40 2.71 9.17 -13.30
N SER A 41 1.65 9.80 -13.81
CA SER A 41 0.42 10.05 -13.05
C SER A 41 -0.30 8.75 -12.65
N HIS A 42 -0.25 7.73 -13.51
CA HIS A 42 -0.80 6.41 -13.21
C HIS A 42 -0.05 5.73 -12.06
N LEU A 43 1.28 5.85 -12.00
CA LEU A 43 2.08 5.21 -10.96
C LEU A 43 1.86 5.83 -9.56
N VAL A 44 1.62 7.15 -9.48
CA VAL A 44 1.32 7.82 -8.21
C VAL A 44 -0.04 7.37 -7.68
N ALA A 45 -1.09 7.39 -8.52
CA ALA A 45 -2.41 6.91 -8.14
C ALA A 45 -2.38 5.42 -7.74
N THR A 46 -1.63 4.59 -8.46
CA THR A 46 -1.51 3.15 -8.16
C THR A 46 -0.77 2.90 -6.83
N LYS A 47 0.26 3.69 -6.50
CA LYS A 47 0.97 3.57 -5.23
C LYS A 47 0.09 3.93 -4.03
N GLU A 48 -0.67 5.01 -4.13
CA GLU A 48 -1.58 5.45 -3.07
C GLU A 48 -2.69 4.42 -2.81
N ILE A 49 -3.29 3.87 -3.87
CA ILE A 49 -4.29 2.78 -3.78
C ILE A 49 -3.67 1.51 -3.18
N GLN A 50 -2.45 1.16 -3.57
CA GLN A 50 -1.75 -0.02 -3.06
C GLN A 50 -1.43 0.13 -1.56
N GLU A 51 -0.97 1.30 -1.13
CA GLU A 51 -0.63 1.58 0.26
C GLU A 51 -1.86 1.54 1.17
N GLN A 52 -2.97 2.16 0.76
CA GLN A 52 -4.24 2.08 1.48
C GLN A 52 -4.75 0.62 1.58
N SER A 53 -4.64 -0.15 0.50
CA SER A 53 -5.04 -1.56 0.50
C SER A 53 -4.18 -2.43 1.44
N LYS A 54 -2.88 -2.13 1.56
CA LYS A 54 -1.94 -2.85 2.43
C LYS A 54 -2.17 -2.52 3.90
N ALA A 55 -2.47 -1.27 4.22
CA ALA A 55 -2.87 -0.85 5.57
C ALA A 55 -4.18 -1.53 6.01
N ALA A 56 -5.20 -1.52 5.15
CA ALA A 56 -6.49 -2.17 5.43
C ALA A 56 -6.38 -3.70 5.60
N ARG A 57 -5.51 -4.36 4.83
CA ARG A 57 -5.24 -5.80 4.97
C ARG A 57 -4.53 -6.11 6.29
N THR A 58 -3.54 -5.29 6.65
CA THR A 58 -2.77 -5.46 7.90
C THR A 58 -3.65 -5.27 9.13
N GLN A 59 -4.58 -4.31 9.09
CA GLN A 59 -5.54 -4.10 10.17
C GLN A 59 -6.49 -5.31 10.32
N LYS A 60 -7.07 -5.80 9.22
CA LYS A 60 -7.93 -7.00 9.24
C LYS A 60 -7.21 -8.25 9.72
N GLU A 61 -5.93 -8.40 9.41
CA GLU A 61 -5.13 -9.53 9.91
C GLU A 61 -4.84 -9.43 11.40
N ARG A 62 -4.57 -8.21 11.92
CA ARG A 62 -4.40 -7.97 13.36
C ARG A 62 -5.69 -8.28 14.13
N GLU A 63 -6.83 -7.78 13.64
CA GLU A 63 -8.15 -8.03 14.24
C GLU A 63 -8.48 -9.54 14.27
N LYS A 64 -8.17 -10.28 13.21
CA LYS A 64 -8.35 -11.73 13.17
C LYS A 64 -7.46 -12.47 14.17
N LYS A 65 -6.20 -12.06 14.30
CA LYS A 65 -5.26 -12.64 15.27
C LYS A 65 -5.74 -12.39 16.71
N ASP A 66 -6.21 -11.17 16.98
CA ASP A 66 -6.73 -10.78 18.29
C ASP A 66 -8.02 -11.54 18.64
N ALA A 67 -8.92 -11.72 17.68
CA ALA A 67 -10.14 -12.52 17.86
C ALA A 67 -9.83 -13.99 18.18
N LEU A 68 -8.83 -14.59 17.52
CA LEU A 68 -8.40 -15.96 17.82
C LEU A 68 -7.72 -16.06 19.19
N GLN A 69 -6.97 -15.05 19.60
CA GLN A 69 -6.34 -14.99 20.92
C GLN A 69 -7.39 -14.80 22.02
N ALA A 70 -8.38 -13.94 21.81
CA ALA A 70 -9.52 -13.75 22.68
C ALA A 70 -10.35 -15.04 22.81
N LEU A 71 -10.60 -15.76 21.72
CA LEU A 71 -11.29 -17.04 21.75
C LEU A 71 -10.51 -18.09 22.57
N LYS A 72 -9.19 -18.22 22.36
CA LYS A 72 -8.35 -19.12 23.16
C LYS A 72 -8.41 -18.77 24.65
N SER A 73 -8.32 -17.49 24.98
CA SER A 73 -8.42 -17.03 26.37
C SER A 73 -9.79 -17.32 26.98
N ALA A 74 -10.87 -17.06 26.24
CA ALA A 74 -12.25 -17.30 26.68
C ALA A 74 -12.51 -18.79 27.00
N ILE A 75 -11.97 -19.71 26.20
CA ILE A 75 -12.09 -21.15 26.46
C ILE A 75 -11.37 -21.54 27.76
N ILE A 76 -10.18 -21.00 28.02
CA ILE A 76 -9.43 -21.30 29.25
C ILE A 76 -10.17 -20.73 30.48
N VAL A 77 -10.63 -19.49 30.40
CA VAL A 77 -11.35 -18.84 31.51
C VAL A 77 -12.68 -19.53 31.79
N SER A 78 -13.40 -19.98 30.75
CA SER A 78 -14.66 -20.71 30.94
C SER A 78 -14.45 -22.07 31.60
N ALA A 79 -13.39 -22.80 31.23
CA ALA A 79 -13.04 -24.07 31.86
C ALA A 79 -12.76 -23.92 33.37
N ILE A 80 -11.96 -22.91 33.76
CA ILE A 80 -11.64 -22.65 35.18
C ILE A 80 -12.92 -22.32 35.97
N THR A 81 -13.80 -21.50 35.41
CA THR A 81 -15.03 -21.07 36.07
C THR A 81 -15.95 -22.26 36.38
N VAL A 82 -16.08 -23.22 35.46
CA VAL A 82 -16.88 -24.44 35.67
C VAL A 82 -16.30 -25.30 36.80
N VAL A 83 -14.96 -25.45 36.87
CA VAL A 83 -14.31 -26.21 37.94
C VAL A 83 -14.53 -25.54 39.30
N VAL A 84 -14.38 -24.22 39.39
CA VAL A 84 -14.60 -23.47 40.64
C VAL A 84 -16.06 -23.59 41.09
N ALA A 85 -17.02 -23.41 40.17
CA ALA A 85 -18.44 -23.57 40.49
C ALA A 85 -18.76 -25.01 40.92
N GLY A 86 -18.18 -26.02 40.27
CA GLY A 86 -18.33 -27.42 40.64
C GLY A 86 -17.78 -27.73 42.04
N ALA A 87 -16.63 -27.16 42.41
CA ALA A 87 -16.05 -27.35 43.74
C ALA A 87 -16.94 -26.74 44.84
N ILE A 88 -17.42 -25.51 44.65
CA ILE A 88 -18.33 -24.85 45.59
C ILE A 88 -19.66 -25.63 45.69
N PHE A 89 -20.20 -26.07 44.56
CA PHE A 89 -21.43 -26.87 44.51
C PHE A 89 -21.28 -28.22 45.23
N ALA A 90 -20.14 -28.89 45.07
CA ALA A 90 -19.88 -30.16 45.76
C ALA A 90 -19.84 -29.97 47.28
N ILE A 91 -19.13 -28.94 47.77
CA ILE A 91 -19.03 -28.64 49.21
C ILE A 91 -20.41 -28.29 49.78
N THR A 92 -21.16 -27.40 49.12
CA THR A 92 -22.48 -26.96 49.58
C THR A 92 -23.52 -28.08 49.52
N LYS A 93 -23.50 -28.94 48.49
CA LYS A 93 -24.34 -30.14 48.44
C LYS A 93 -24.05 -31.11 49.58
N LYS A 94 -22.77 -31.34 49.90
CA LYS A 94 -22.36 -32.22 51.01
C LYS A 94 -22.83 -31.72 52.39
N LEU A 95 -23.01 -30.41 52.55
CA LEU A 95 -23.51 -29.78 53.78
C LEU A 95 -25.04 -29.83 53.92
N LYS A 96 -25.79 -29.82 52.81
CA LYS A 96 -27.26 -29.82 52.80
C LYS A 96 -27.89 -31.19 53.06
N GLU A 97 -27.12 -32.27 52.95
CA GLU A 97 -27.56 -33.65 53.25
C GLU A 97 -27.34 -34.07 54.72
N LYS A 98 -26.97 -33.14 55.62
CA LYS A 98 -27.01 -33.32 57.08
C LYS A 98 -28.13 -32.50 57.69
#